data_AF-A0A183PPM7-F1
#
_entry.id   AF-A0A183PPM7-F1
#
_cell.length_a   1.000
_cell.length_b   1.000
_cell.length_c   1.000
_cell.angle_alpha   90.00
_cell.angle_beta   90.00
_cell.angle_gamma   90.00
#
_symmetry.space_group_name_H-M   'P 1'
#
loop_
_entity.id
_entity.type
_entity.pdbx_description
1 polymer ?
#
loop_
_entity_poly.entity_id
_entity_poly.type
_entity_poly.pdbx_seq_one_letter_code
_entity_poly.pdbx_strand_id
1 'polypeptide(L)'
;MKDSANAQLRDQQAGFRKDRSCTDQLATLRIIVEQSIEWNSSLYINFIDYEKSFDNMNRTTLWRLLRHYGVPQKIVNIIQNSYDG
;
A
#
# COMPACT_ATOMS: atom_id res chain seq x y z
N MET A 1 -3.56 11.41 -12.85
CA MET A 1 -2.63 10.31 -12.48
C MET A 1 -2.69 10.04 -10.97
N LYS A 2 -2.47 11.05 -10.11
CA LYS A 2 -2.70 10.92 -8.65
C LYS A 2 -4.12 10.45 -8.31
N ASP A 3 -5.13 10.98 -8.99
CA ASP A 3 -6.53 10.70 -8.66
C ASP A 3 -6.97 9.31 -9.11
N SER A 4 -6.47 8.81 -10.25
CA SER A 4 -6.82 7.46 -10.72
C SER A 4 -6.14 6.38 -9.87
N ALA A 5 -4.89 6.59 -9.43
CA ALA A 5 -4.22 5.65 -8.55
C ALA A 5 -4.86 5.64 -7.15
N ASN A 6 -5.13 6.81 -6.57
CA ASN A 6 -5.75 6.92 -5.25
C ASN A 6 -7.16 6.31 -5.20
N ALA A 7 -7.94 6.41 -6.28
CA ALA A 7 -9.27 5.80 -6.37
C ALA A 7 -9.24 4.26 -6.35
N GLN A 8 -8.09 3.65 -6.64
CA GLN A 8 -7.92 2.20 -6.66
C GLN A 8 -7.36 1.65 -5.35
N LEU A 9 -6.80 2.52 -4.51
CA LEU A 9 -6.23 2.14 -3.20
C LEU A 9 -7.33 2.00 -2.16
N ARG A 10 -7.17 1.01 -1.27
CA ARG A 10 -8.05 0.85 -0.11
C ARG A 10 -7.93 2.03 0.84
N ASP A 11 -9.01 2.35 1.53
CA ASP A 11 -9.03 3.39 2.57
C ASP A 11 -8.20 3.06 3.80
N GLN A 12 -7.78 1.82 3.98
CA GLN A 12 -6.88 1.46 5.07
C GLN A 12 -5.42 1.74 4.72
N GLN A 13 -5.06 1.92 3.44
CA GLN A 13 -3.68 2.21 3.05
C GLN A 13 -3.33 3.65 3.43
N ALA A 14 -2.35 3.83 4.32
CA ALA A 14 -1.81 5.14 4.68
C ALA A 14 -0.47 5.44 3.98
N GLY A 15 0.36 4.41 3.77
CA GLY A 15 1.67 4.56 3.14
C GLY A 15 1.59 5.19 1.74
N PHE A 16 2.47 6.15 1.49
CA PHE A 16 2.58 6.91 0.23
C PHE A 16 1.31 7.65 -0.20
N ARG A 17 0.34 7.88 0.71
CA ARG A 17 -0.84 8.71 0.45
C ARG A 17 -0.69 10.07 1.10
N LYS A 18 -1.08 11.10 0.36
CA LYS A 18 -1.12 12.46 0.88
C LYS A 18 -2.13 12.53 2.04
N ASP A 19 -1.81 13.30 3.07
CA ASP A 19 -2.69 13.59 4.19
C ASP A 19 -3.11 12.36 5.01
N ARG A 20 -2.29 11.30 4.99
CA ARG A 20 -2.46 10.08 5.81
C ARG A 20 -1.16 9.72 6.52
N SER A 21 -1.26 9.28 7.78
CA SER A 21 -0.10 8.95 8.62
C SER A 21 -0.19 7.53 9.20
N CYS A 22 0.97 6.96 9.54
CA CYS A 22 1.05 5.75 10.36
C CYS A 22 0.42 5.95 11.75
N THR A 23 0.41 7.19 12.26
CA THR A 23 -0.18 7.55 13.56
C THR A 23 -1.65 7.13 13.66
N ASP A 24 -2.43 7.33 12.60
CA ASP A 24 -3.87 6.99 12.59
C ASP A 24 -4.07 5.47 12.64
N GLN A 25 -3.22 4.72 11.93
CA GLN A 25 -3.25 3.25 11.96
C GLN A 25 -2.84 2.71 13.33
N LEU A 26 -1.82 3.30 13.97
CA LEU A 26 -1.40 2.92 15.33
C LEU A 26 -2.50 3.21 16.36
N ALA A 27 -3.14 4.38 16.27
CA ALA A 27 -4.28 4.74 17.13
C ALA A 27 -5.44 3.75 16.94
N THR A 28 -5.76 3.39 15.69
CA THR A 28 -6.79 2.38 15.37
C THR A 28 -6.45 1.01 15.98
N LEU A 29 -5.20 0.55 15.83
CA LEU A 29 -4.76 -0.72 16.41
C LEU A 29 -4.88 -0.71 17.94
N ARG A 30 -4.48 0.40 18.58
CA ARG A 30 -4.61 0.57 20.02
C ARG A 30 -6.07 0.48 20.48
N ILE A 31 -6.99 1.15 19.79
CA ILE A 31 -8.43 1.11 20.08
C ILE A 31 -9.00 -0.31 19.95
N ILE A 32 -8.56 -1.08 18.94
CA ILE A 32 -8.98 -2.49 18.77
C ILE A 32 -8.51 -3.33 19.96
N VAL A 33 -7.25 -3.19 20.37
CA VAL A 33 -6.68 -3.91 21.52
C VAL A 33 -7.42 -3.56 22.81
N GLU A 34 -7.63 -2.27 23.07
CA GLU A 34 -8.32 -1.79 24.28
C GLU A 34 -9.76 -2.33 24.37
N GLN A 35 -10.52 -2.29 23.26
CA GLN A 35 -11.86 -2.86 23.22
C GLN A 35 -11.86 -4.38 23.41
N SER A 36 -10.91 -5.10 22.82
CA SER A 36 -10.86 -6.55 23.01
C SER A 36 -10.62 -6.94 24.47
N ILE A 37 -9.79 -6.17 25.19
CA ILE A 37 -9.57 -6.32 26.63
C ILE A 37 -10.86 -6.02 27.42
N GLU A 38 -11.50 -4.88 27.13
CA GLU A 38 -12.73 -4.45 27.81
C GLU A 38 -13.86 -5.49 27.69
N TRP A 39 -13.99 -6.12 26.52
CA TRP A 39 -15.05 -7.10 26.24
C TRP A 39 -14.65 -8.55 26.54
N ASN A 40 -13.46 -8.77 27.11
CA ASN A 40 -12.89 -10.10 27.36
C ASN A 40 -12.94 -11.02 26.12
N SER A 41 -12.67 -10.44 24.95
CA SER A 41 -12.69 -11.14 23.66
C SER A 41 -11.27 -11.56 23.25
N SER A 42 -11.14 -12.73 22.63
CA SER A 42 -9.85 -13.16 22.08
C SER A 42 -9.49 -12.32 20.85
N LEU A 43 -8.27 -11.77 20.84
CA LEU A 43 -7.73 -10.99 19.73
C LEU A 43 -6.39 -11.58 19.29
N TYR A 44 -6.22 -11.75 17.97
CA TYR A 44 -4.97 -12.19 17.35
C TYR A 44 -4.53 -11.15 16.31
N ILE A 45 -3.25 -10.74 16.37
CA ILE A 45 -2.69 -9.71 15.49
C ILE A 45 -1.48 -10.31 14.77
N ASN A 46 -1.46 -10.21 13.45
CA ASN A 46 -0.34 -10.66 12.62
C ASN A 46 0.34 -9.44 11.97
N PHE A 47 1.65 -9.30 12.19
CA PHE A 47 2.48 -8.32 11.51
C PHE A 47 3.19 -9.00 10.34
N ILE A 48 2.94 -8.50 9.13
CA ILE A 48 3.53 -9.03 7.89
C ILE A 48 4.38 -7.91 7.29
N ASP A 49 5.65 -8.22 7.06
CA ASP A 49 6.58 -7.34 6.36
C ASP A 49 7.23 -8.09 5.18
N TYR A 50 7.51 -7.37 4.10
CA TYR A 50 8.13 -7.93 2.91
C TYR A 50 9.61 -7.58 2.88
N GLU A 51 10.48 -8.59 2.94
CA GLU A 51 11.92 -8.38 2.79
C GLU A 51 12.23 -7.79 1.41
N LYS A 52 12.91 -6.63 1.40
CA LYS A 52 13.39 -5.95 0.18
C LYS A 52 12.30 -5.84 -0.90
N SER A 53 11.13 -5.36 -0.51
CA SER A 53 9.93 -5.32 -1.35
C SER A 53 10.12 -4.65 -2.73
N PHE A 54 10.99 -3.65 -2.82
CA PHE A 54 11.31 -2.99 -4.09
C PHE A 54 12.31 -3.75 -4.97
N ASP A 55 13.24 -4.50 -4.36
CA ASP A 55 14.25 -5.28 -5.09
C ASP A 55 13.67 -6.60 -5.62
N ASN A 56 12.77 -7.21 -4.84
CA ASN A 56 12.19 -8.52 -5.12
C ASN A 56 10.94 -8.45 -6.03
N MET A 57 10.49 -7.26 -6.40
CA MET A 57 9.26 -7.11 -7.19
C MET A 57 9.47 -7.53 -8.66
N ASN A 58 8.59 -8.38 -9.17
CA ASN A 58 8.60 -8.75 -10.59
C ASN A 58 8.22 -7.53 -11.47
N ARG A 59 9.22 -6.94 -12.13
CA ARG A 59 9.07 -5.71 -12.95
C ARG A 59 8.05 -5.88 -14.09
N THR A 60 8.03 -7.03 -14.76
CA THR A 60 7.05 -7.31 -15.83
C THR A 60 5.61 -7.24 -15.32
N THR A 61 5.37 -7.78 -14.12
CA THR A 61 4.08 -7.70 -13.45
C THR A 61 3.75 -6.27 -13.06
N LEU A 62 4.72 -5.51 -12.53
CA LEU A 62 4.54 -4.09 -12.18
C LEU A 62 4.10 -3.27 -13.41
N TRP A 63 4.74 -3.42 -14.57
CA TRP A 63 4.37 -2.70 -15.79
C TRP A 63 2.95 -3.04 -16.24
N ARG A 64 2.55 -4.30 -16.14
CA ARG A 64 1.18 -4.75 -16.44
C ARG A 64 0.16 -4.13 -15.48
N LEU A 65 0.48 -4.08 -14.18
CA LEU A 65 -0.39 -3.48 -13.17
C LEU A 65 -0.57 -1.98 -13.39
N LEU A 66 0.51 -1.23 -13.68
CA LEU A 66 0.39 0.21 -13.95
C LEU A 66 -0.55 0.49 -15.13
N ARG A 67 -0.45 -0.29 -16.21
CA ARG A 67 -1.38 -0.19 -17.35
C ARG A 67 -2.81 -0.56 -16.97
N HIS A 68 -2.98 -1.62 -16.18
CA HIS A 68 -4.30 -2.04 -15.70
C HIS A 68 -4.99 -0.94 -14.86
N TYR A 69 -4.23 -0.22 -14.03
CA TYR A 69 -4.72 0.93 -13.26
C TYR A 69 -4.84 2.23 -14.06
N GLY A 70 -4.73 2.17 -15.39
CA GLY A 70 -4.97 3.31 -16.28
C GLY A 70 -3.80 4.30 -16.37
N VAL A 71 -2.59 3.92 -15.93
CA VAL A 71 -1.40 4.75 -16.15
C VAL A 71 -1.07 4.74 -17.65
N PRO A 72 -0.97 5.92 -18.31
CA PRO A 72 -0.73 5.98 -19.75
C PRO A 72 0.58 5.28 -20.14
N GLN A 73 0.56 4.55 -21.27
CA GLN A 73 1.71 3.78 -21.76
C GLN A 73 3.01 4.61 -21.83
N LYS A 74 2.93 5.87 -22.24
CA LYS A 74 4.08 6.78 -22.31
C LYS A 74 4.77 6.94 -20.95
N ILE A 75 4.00 7.03 -19.87
CA ILE A 75 4.52 7.14 -18.50
C ILE A 75 5.10 5.82 -18.04
N VAL A 76 4.43 4.70 -18.34
CA VAL A 76 4.95 3.36 -18.04
C VAL A 76 6.30 3.13 -18.71
N ASN A 77 6.48 3.56 -19.96
CA ASN A 77 7.75 3.45 -20.68
C ASN A 77 8.86 4.29 -20.04
N ILE A 78 8.55 5.52 -19.60
CA ILE A 78 9.52 6.37 -18.89
C ILE A 78 9.97 5.71 -17.58
N ILE A 79 9.02 5.19 -16.80
CA ILE A 79 9.34 4.48 -15.56
C ILE A 79 10.17 3.25 -15.87
N GLN A 80 9.76 2.41 -16.82
CA GLN A 80 10.50 1.21 -17.20
C GLN A 80 11.95 1.53 -17.59
N ASN A 81 12.16 2.52 -18.47
CA ASN A 81 13.51 2.94 -18.87
C ASN A 81 14.37 3.45 -17.72
N SER A 82 13.77 3.98 -16.64
CA SER A 82 14.53 4.40 -15.45
C SER A 82 15.13 3.23 -14.67
N TYR A 83 14.61 2.01 -14.86
CA TYR A 83 15.10 0.78 -14.22
C TYR A 83 16.03 -0.05 -15.12
N ASP A 84 16.04 0.22 -16.43
CA ASP A 84 16.73 -0.54 -17.47
C ASP A 84 17.99 0.18 -18.00
N GLY A 85 18.54 1.11 -17.20
CA GLY A 85 19.62 2.04 -17.57
C GLY A 85 20.70 1.49 -18.50
#